data_AF-A0A938KM86-F1
#
_entry.id   AF-A0A938KM86-F1
#
_cell.length_a   1.000
_cell.length_b   1.000
_cell.length_c   1.000
_cell.angle_alpha   90.00
_cell.angle_beta   90.00
_cell.angle_gamma   90.00
#
_symmetry.space_group_name_H-M   'P 1'
#
loop_
_entity.id
_entity.type
_entity.pdbx_description
1 polymer ?
#
loop_
_entity_poly.entity_id
_entity_poly.type
_entity_poly.pdbx_seq_one_letter_code
_entity_poly.pdbx_strand_id
1 'polypeptide(L)'
;MNQTRLRRAVGAGLFVIAGLACGGEAGPENRAGPSAADEPRESLPPASAGRRTERRYSWETAQARATPQGGLEWAPRPFVFEHGASRRYIDFEGGDDRNDGSLPARAWKHHPWDARATAAAAAATGVHTYVFRRGSIYRGSLTARESGEPGNPIRLTSDPAWGAGEAAIVGSVRITGGWERGARHPDIPAGVEVWSRELDFLPRTLWWLQGDTVVRLPLARMPNWRISDPEDIKSEWWTWDYPGSKSFDVFMRNEAGRELVLGIDTKHVTGPRELYLGAIIWAEFGWVDGTPYPSYVQGFDAEKKGIGFEGYLGSARSRRIARHHRYYLEDKPQYLD
;
A
#
# COMPACT_ATOMS: atom_id res chain seq x y z
N MET A 1 -5.11 -48.13 -29.06
CA MET A 1 -4.10 -47.45 -29.90
C MET A 1 -4.82 -46.38 -30.71
N ASN A 2 -4.93 -45.15 -30.18
CA ASN A 2 -5.41 -43.98 -30.92
C ASN A 2 -5.03 -42.70 -30.18
N GLN A 3 -4.46 -41.75 -30.91
CA GLN A 3 -4.01 -40.44 -30.45
C GLN A 3 -5.20 -39.51 -30.18
N THR A 4 -5.10 -38.67 -29.13
CA THR A 4 -5.73 -37.35 -29.12
C THR A 4 -4.84 -36.33 -28.41
N ARG A 5 -4.83 -35.12 -28.96
CA ARG A 5 -3.82 -34.06 -28.87
C ARG A 5 -3.90 -33.21 -27.60
N LEU A 6 -2.76 -32.60 -27.31
CA LEU A 6 -2.56 -31.35 -26.55
C LEU A 6 -3.65 -30.29 -26.83
N ARG A 7 -4.07 -29.60 -25.77
CA ARG A 7 -4.41 -28.17 -25.84
C ARG A 7 -3.64 -27.42 -24.76
N ARG A 8 -2.77 -26.52 -25.23
CA ARG A 8 -2.22 -25.38 -24.48
C ARG A 8 -3.38 -24.43 -24.15
N ALA A 9 -3.51 -24.03 -22.90
CA ALA A 9 -4.28 -22.85 -22.52
C ALA A 9 -3.31 -21.68 -22.39
N VAL A 10 -3.43 -20.72 -23.30
CA VAL A 10 -2.85 -19.38 -23.19
C VAL A 10 -3.81 -18.59 -22.31
N GLY A 11 -3.38 -18.26 -21.08
CA GLY A 11 -4.16 -17.46 -20.15
C GLY A 11 -3.98 -15.97 -20.43
N ALA A 12 -4.79 -15.42 -21.34
CA ALA A 12 -5.07 -13.99 -21.37
C ALA A 12 -6.15 -13.69 -20.31
N GLY A 13 -5.75 -13.01 -19.23
CA GLY A 13 -6.68 -12.55 -18.19
C GLY A 13 -7.52 -11.38 -18.69
N LEU A 14 -8.71 -11.70 -19.20
CA LEU A 14 -9.79 -10.76 -19.50
C LEU A 14 -10.46 -10.37 -18.17
N PHE A 15 -10.34 -9.11 -17.74
CA PHE A 15 -11.14 -8.58 -16.63
C PHE A 15 -12.41 -7.93 -17.18
N VAL A 16 -13.55 -8.53 -16.85
CA VAL A 16 -14.89 -7.97 -17.06
C VAL A 16 -15.24 -7.14 -15.82
N ILE A 17 -15.40 -5.83 -15.99
CA ILE A 17 -16.06 -4.97 -15.00
C ILE A 17 -17.56 -5.05 -15.27
N ALA A 18 -18.30 -5.67 -14.34
CA ALA A 18 -19.75 -5.58 -14.33
C ALA A 18 -20.17 -4.17 -13.88
N GLY A 19 -20.55 -3.33 -14.83
CA GLY A 19 -21.17 -2.04 -14.58
C GLY A 19 -22.59 -2.23 -14.07
N LEU A 20 -22.85 -1.78 -12.85
CA LEU A 20 -24.20 -1.66 -12.29
C LEU A 20 -24.93 -0.55 -13.05
N ALA A 21 -25.97 -0.89 -13.81
CA ALA A 21 -26.84 0.08 -14.45
C ALA A 21 -27.80 0.68 -13.41
N CYS A 22 -27.54 1.91 -12.97
CA CYS A 22 -28.55 2.73 -12.31
C CYS A 22 -29.39 3.41 -13.39
N GLY A 23 -30.66 3.01 -13.51
CA GLY A 23 -31.64 3.69 -14.36
C GLY A 23 -31.84 5.12 -13.88
N GLY A 24 -31.64 6.08 -14.80
CA GLY A 24 -31.98 7.48 -14.58
C GLY A 24 -33.42 7.73 -14.99
N GLU A 25 -34.28 8.05 -14.02
CA GLU A 25 -35.50 8.82 -14.28
C GLU A 25 -35.14 10.31 -14.32
N ALA A 26 -35.67 10.99 -15.34
CA ALA A 26 -35.50 12.43 -15.53
C ALA A 26 -36.27 13.21 -14.46
N GLY A 27 -35.54 13.87 -13.56
CA GLY A 27 -36.09 14.84 -12.61
C GLY A 27 -36.22 16.24 -13.23
N PRO A 28 -37.21 17.05 -12.80
CA PRO A 28 -37.59 18.30 -13.47
C PRO A 28 -36.64 19.47 -13.18
N GLU A 29 -36.76 20.46 -14.06
CA GLU A 29 -36.02 21.72 -14.17
C GLU A 29 -35.71 22.43 -12.84
N ASN A 30 -34.41 22.68 -12.61
CA ASN A 30 -33.92 23.58 -11.56
C ASN A 30 -34.30 25.03 -11.87
N ARG A 31 -35.39 25.53 -11.26
CA ARG A 31 -35.60 26.97 -11.10
C ARG A 31 -34.71 27.47 -9.96
N ALA A 32 -33.89 28.46 -10.26
CA ALA A 32 -33.09 29.18 -9.27
C ALA A 32 -34.01 29.83 -8.23
N GLY A 33 -34.06 29.25 -7.03
CA GLY A 33 -34.67 29.87 -5.86
C GLY A 33 -33.78 31.00 -5.31
N PRO A 34 -34.37 31.97 -4.58
CA PRO A 34 -33.65 33.11 -4.05
C PRO A 34 -32.55 32.67 -3.06
N SER A 35 -31.42 33.37 -3.15
CA SER A 35 -30.25 33.25 -2.30
C SER A 35 -30.61 33.29 -0.81
N ALA A 36 -30.43 32.18 -0.10
CA ALA A 36 -30.53 32.06 1.36
C ALA A 36 -29.31 32.71 2.04
N ALA A 37 -29.13 34.02 1.85
CA ALA A 37 -28.00 34.77 2.39
C ALA A 37 -28.25 35.41 3.77
N ASP A 38 -29.48 35.34 4.31
CA ASP A 38 -29.85 36.09 5.53
C ASP A 38 -30.59 35.24 6.58
N GLU A 39 -30.31 33.94 6.69
CA GLU A 39 -30.73 33.21 7.90
C GLU A 39 -29.71 33.47 9.03
N PRO A 40 -30.15 34.00 10.19
CA PRO A 40 -29.28 34.18 11.34
C PRO A 40 -28.78 32.82 11.78
N ARG A 41 -27.47 32.57 11.59
CA ARG A 41 -26.81 31.36 12.09
C ARG A 41 -26.96 31.32 13.59
N GLU A 42 -27.81 30.43 14.08
CA GLU A 42 -27.96 30.14 15.51
C GLU A 42 -26.56 29.80 16.04
N SER A 43 -26.02 30.69 16.88
CA SER A 43 -24.71 30.48 17.48
C SER A 43 -24.83 29.29 18.41
N LEU A 44 -24.34 28.13 17.98
CA LEU A 44 -24.24 26.97 18.85
C LEU A 44 -23.44 27.40 20.09
N PRO A 45 -23.93 27.15 21.31
CA PRO A 45 -23.18 27.45 22.51
C PRO A 45 -21.84 26.73 22.45
N PRO A 46 -20.75 27.33 22.98
CA PRO A 46 -19.45 26.66 23.03
C PRO A 46 -19.64 25.32 23.71
N ALA A 47 -19.09 24.26 23.12
CA ALA A 47 -19.10 22.94 23.70
C ALA A 47 -18.68 23.05 25.17
N SER A 48 -19.50 22.50 26.07
CA SER A 48 -19.20 22.54 27.50
C SER A 48 -17.77 22.02 27.69
N ALA A 49 -16.96 22.74 28.47
CA ALA A 49 -15.60 22.34 28.76
C ALA A 49 -15.64 20.97 29.46
N GLY A 50 -15.51 19.90 28.68
CA GLY A 50 -15.53 18.54 29.18
C GLY A 50 -14.46 18.42 30.25
N ARG A 51 -14.87 18.08 31.47
CA ARG A 51 -13.97 17.90 32.60
C ARG A 51 -13.00 16.78 32.22
N ARG A 52 -11.77 17.13 31.86
CA ARG A 52 -10.71 16.17 31.52
C ARG A 52 -10.59 15.19 32.69
N THR A 53 -10.74 13.91 32.42
CA THR A 53 -10.61 12.88 33.45
C THR A 53 -9.18 12.94 34.01
N GLU A 54 -8.99 12.64 35.30
CA GLU A 54 -7.64 12.59 35.91
C GLU A 54 -6.73 11.52 35.27
N ARG A 55 -7.32 10.63 34.47
CA ARG A 55 -6.63 9.53 33.81
C ARG A 55 -5.81 10.08 32.65
N ARG A 56 -4.49 10.20 32.86
CA ARG A 56 -3.58 10.53 31.78
C ARG A 56 -3.52 9.39 30.75
N TYR A 57 -3.66 9.73 29.48
CA TYR A 57 -3.49 8.78 28.38
C TYR A 57 -1.99 8.58 28.07
N SER A 58 -1.64 7.44 27.46
CA SER A 58 -0.25 7.15 27.09
C SER A 58 0.34 8.17 26.11
N TRP A 59 -0.48 8.74 25.23
CA TRP A 59 -0.11 9.80 24.28
C TRP A 59 0.09 11.18 24.93
N GLU A 60 -0.31 11.36 26.19
CA GLU A 60 -0.07 12.60 26.95
C GLU A 60 1.29 12.63 27.63
N THR A 61 2.04 11.52 27.58
CA THR A 61 3.41 11.44 28.08
C THR A 61 4.36 11.50 26.90
N ALA A 62 5.28 12.47 26.91
CA ALA A 62 6.32 12.56 25.89
C ALA A 62 7.16 11.27 25.87
N GLN A 63 7.22 10.62 24.71
CA GLN A 63 8.11 9.47 24.43
C GLN A 63 9.38 9.92 23.70
N ALA A 64 9.65 11.23 23.71
CA ALA A 64 10.82 11.84 23.11
C ALA A 64 11.38 12.90 24.05
N ARG A 65 12.69 13.14 23.95
CA ARG A 65 13.41 14.17 24.68
C ARG A 65 13.81 15.28 23.72
N ALA A 66 13.57 16.53 24.10
CA ALA A 66 14.11 17.67 23.36
C ALA A 66 15.64 17.71 23.51
N THR A 67 16.34 17.87 22.39
CA THR A 67 17.80 18.06 22.38
C THR A 67 18.15 19.54 22.58
N PRO A 68 19.37 19.88 23.06
CA PRO A 68 19.79 21.27 23.20
C PRO A 68 19.73 22.10 21.91
N GLN A 69 19.78 21.44 20.75
CA GLN A 69 19.71 22.05 19.42
C GLN A 69 18.26 22.22 18.91
N GLY A 70 17.25 21.91 19.74
CA GLY A 70 15.84 22.02 19.37
C GLY A 70 15.29 20.81 18.60
N GLY A 71 16.04 19.71 18.52
CA GLY A 71 15.56 18.44 17.94
C GLY A 71 14.75 17.60 18.93
N LEU A 72 14.22 16.47 18.47
CA LEU A 72 13.57 15.45 19.30
C LEU A 72 14.32 14.12 19.15
N GLU A 73 14.68 13.51 20.27
CA GLU A 73 15.28 12.18 20.34
C GLU A 73 14.26 11.19 20.90
N TRP A 74 14.05 10.05 20.24
CA TRP A 74 13.17 9.00 20.73
C TRP A 74 13.70 8.43 22.06
N ALA A 75 12.88 8.46 23.11
CA ALA A 75 13.26 8.05 24.47
C ALA A 75 12.08 7.36 25.17
N PRO A 76 11.65 6.18 24.68
CA PRO A 76 10.53 5.46 25.27
C PRO A 76 10.90 4.90 26.64
N ARG A 77 9.89 4.62 27.46
CA ARG A 77 10.11 3.83 28.69
C ARG A 77 10.58 2.42 28.32
N PRO A 78 11.44 1.79 29.15
CA PRO A 78 11.77 0.38 28.97
C PRO A 78 10.51 -0.48 28.93
N PHE A 79 10.49 -1.47 28.03
CA PHE A 79 9.42 -2.44 27.96
C PHE A 79 9.33 -3.24 29.26
N VAL A 80 8.12 -3.37 29.80
CA VAL A 80 7.83 -4.18 30.99
C VAL A 80 6.79 -5.23 30.59
N PHE A 81 7.10 -6.49 30.88
CA PHE A 81 6.16 -7.58 30.65
C PHE A 81 5.06 -7.56 31.72
N GLU A 82 3.94 -6.92 31.38
CA GLU A 82 2.70 -6.97 32.15
C GLU A 82 1.78 -8.08 31.64
N HIS A 83 1.14 -8.79 32.56
CA HIS A 83 0.14 -9.80 32.21
C HIS A 83 -1.01 -9.86 33.21
N GLY A 84 -2.17 -10.29 32.73
CA GLY A 84 -3.32 -10.63 33.55
C GLY A 84 -3.18 -12.00 34.23
N ALA A 85 -4.25 -12.42 34.91
CA ALA A 85 -4.31 -13.71 35.60
C ALA A 85 -4.24 -14.92 34.64
N SER A 86 -4.78 -14.77 33.43
CA SER A 86 -4.74 -15.80 32.38
C SER A 86 -3.77 -15.41 31.27
N ARG A 87 -2.87 -16.33 30.93
CA ARG A 87 -1.87 -16.19 29.85
C ARG A 87 -2.05 -17.27 28.80
N ARG A 88 -1.80 -16.91 27.54
CA ARG A 88 -1.76 -17.84 26.40
C ARG A 88 -0.50 -17.60 25.58
N TYR A 89 0.32 -18.63 25.45
CA TYR A 89 1.59 -18.58 24.75
C TYR A 89 1.39 -18.97 23.28
N ILE A 90 1.99 -18.19 22.36
CA ILE A 90 1.88 -18.37 20.91
C ILE A 90 3.28 -18.46 20.32
N ASP A 91 3.57 -19.59 19.67
CA ASP A 91 4.75 -19.79 18.83
C ASP A 91 4.30 -20.24 17.44
N PHE A 92 4.30 -19.31 16.48
CA PHE A 92 3.82 -19.59 15.13
C PHE A 92 4.64 -20.66 14.39
N GLU A 93 5.92 -20.76 14.71
CA GLU A 93 6.84 -21.66 14.04
C GLU A 93 6.82 -23.06 14.65
N GLY A 94 6.82 -23.15 15.99
CA GLY A 94 6.94 -24.40 16.73
C GLY A 94 5.70 -24.86 17.51
N GLY A 95 4.64 -24.05 17.58
CA GLY A 95 3.45 -24.33 18.38
C GLY A 95 2.49 -25.34 17.74
N ASP A 96 1.51 -25.77 18.53
CA ASP A 96 0.43 -26.66 18.13
C ASP A 96 -0.89 -26.17 18.72
N ASP A 97 -1.89 -25.94 17.87
CA ASP A 97 -3.20 -25.42 18.26
C ASP A 97 -4.01 -26.38 19.15
N ARG A 98 -3.60 -27.64 19.26
CA ARG A 98 -4.20 -28.62 20.18
C ARG A 98 -3.69 -28.48 21.61
N ASN A 99 -2.59 -27.74 21.83
CA ASN A 99 -2.10 -27.46 23.17
C ASN A 99 -3.09 -26.60 23.95
N ASP A 100 -2.92 -26.47 25.27
CA ASP A 100 -3.77 -25.59 26.08
C ASP A 100 -3.30 -24.12 26.09
N GLY A 101 -2.10 -23.84 25.54
CA GLY A 101 -1.54 -22.50 25.48
C GLY A 101 -1.08 -21.97 26.84
N SER A 102 -1.17 -22.73 27.93
CA SER A 102 -0.99 -22.22 29.29
C SER A 102 0.48 -22.03 29.69
N LEU A 103 1.40 -22.66 28.96
CA LEU A 103 2.85 -22.65 29.22
C LEU A 103 3.64 -22.50 27.91
N PRO A 104 4.87 -21.94 27.96
CA PRO A 104 5.78 -21.85 26.81
C PRO A 104 5.96 -23.17 26.03
N ALA A 105 6.13 -24.30 26.74
CA ALA A 105 6.32 -25.62 26.12
C ALA A 105 5.05 -26.21 25.50
N ARG A 106 3.89 -25.59 25.76
CA ARG A 106 2.57 -25.97 25.26
C ARG A 106 1.91 -24.77 24.57
N ALA A 107 2.71 -23.99 23.84
CA ALA A 107 2.25 -22.84 23.09
C ALA A 107 1.35 -23.27 21.92
N TRP A 108 0.39 -22.41 21.59
CA TRP A 108 -0.40 -22.51 20.37
C TRP A 108 0.41 -22.10 19.15
N LYS A 109 -0.01 -22.55 17.98
CA LYS A 109 0.55 -22.09 16.72
C LYS A 109 -0.08 -20.76 16.31
N HIS A 110 -1.40 -20.67 16.42
CA HIS A 110 -2.16 -19.51 16.00
C HIS A 110 -2.83 -18.81 17.18
N HIS A 111 -3.02 -17.51 17.03
CA HIS A 111 -3.87 -16.74 17.93
C HIS A 111 -5.36 -17.10 17.69
N PRO A 112 -6.25 -17.10 18.70
CA PRO A 112 -7.68 -17.43 18.51
C PRO A 112 -8.41 -16.55 17.47
N TRP A 113 -7.94 -15.30 17.32
CA TRP A 113 -8.43 -14.34 16.32
C TRP A 113 -7.92 -14.57 14.90
N ASP A 114 -7.09 -15.58 14.68
CA ASP A 114 -6.64 -15.99 13.36
C ASP A 114 -7.63 -16.98 12.74
N ALA A 115 -8.07 -16.71 11.51
CA ALA A 115 -8.98 -17.61 10.80
C ALA A 115 -8.39 -19.01 10.54
N ARG A 116 -7.06 -19.16 10.63
CA ARG A 116 -6.37 -20.45 10.50
C ARG A 116 -6.17 -21.17 11.83
N ALA A 117 -6.54 -20.57 12.96
CA ALA A 117 -6.50 -21.26 14.23
C ALA A 117 -7.42 -22.49 14.20
N THR A 118 -6.97 -23.55 14.86
CA THR A 118 -7.75 -24.80 14.98
C THR A 118 -7.86 -25.23 16.44
N ALA A 119 -8.58 -26.33 16.70
CA ALA A 119 -8.62 -27.03 17.98
C ALA A 119 -8.80 -26.11 19.21
N ALA A 120 -7.94 -26.23 20.22
CA ALA A 120 -8.05 -25.51 21.49
C ALA A 120 -7.76 -24.02 21.32
N ALA A 121 -6.83 -23.64 20.42
CA ALA A 121 -6.56 -22.25 20.10
C ALA A 121 -7.80 -21.54 19.51
N ALA A 122 -8.48 -22.17 18.53
CA ALA A 122 -9.68 -21.59 17.93
C ALA A 122 -10.88 -21.53 18.87
N ALA A 123 -10.98 -22.48 19.81
CA ALA A 123 -12.07 -22.53 20.79
C ALA A 123 -11.88 -21.55 21.95
N ALA A 124 -10.69 -20.98 22.12
CA ALA A 124 -10.40 -20.08 23.22
C ALA A 124 -11.12 -18.74 23.06
N THR A 125 -11.73 -18.29 24.15
CA THR A 125 -12.44 -17.01 24.28
C THR A 125 -12.16 -16.40 25.65
N GLY A 126 -12.48 -15.13 25.80
CA GLY A 126 -12.36 -14.36 27.03
C GLY A 126 -11.12 -13.48 27.10
N VAL A 127 -10.93 -12.88 28.28
CA VAL A 127 -9.86 -11.90 28.51
C VAL A 127 -8.56 -12.61 28.89
N HIS A 128 -7.58 -12.56 28.01
CA HIS A 128 -6.27 -13.18 28.20
C HIS A 128 -5.12 -12.23 27.86
N THR A 129 -3.95 -12.52 28.41
CA THR A 129 -2.67 -12.01 27.90
C THR A 129 -2.07 -13.01 26.93
N TYR A 130 -2.04 -12.67 25.65
CA TYR A 130 -1.42 -13.42 24.58
C TYR A 130 0.05 -13.03 24.48
N VAL A 131 0.92 -13.99 24.81
CA VAL A 131 2.37 -13.84 24.81
C VAL A 131 2.89 -14.46 23.52
N PHE A 132 3.46 -13.65 22.63
CA PHE A 132 4.11 -14.12 21.41
C PHE A 132 5.58 -14.42 21.70
N ARG A 133 6.06 -15.55 21.21
CA ARG A 133 7.46 -15.95 21.38
C ARG A 133 8.40 -14.98 20.68
N ARG A 134 9.41 -14.48 21.38
CA ARG A 134 10.46 -13.64 20.80
C ARG A 134 11.28 -14.41 19.77
N GLY A 135 11.55 -13.80 18.62
CA GLY A 135 12.23 -14.41 17.48
C GLY A 135 11.34 -15.24 16.56
N SER A 136 10.10 -15.53 16.98
CA SER A 136 9.10 -16.17 16.12
C SER A 136 8.41 -15.10 15.27
N ILE A 137 8.28 -15.35 13.97
CA ILE A 137 7.57 -14.42 13.06
C ILE A 137 6.16 -14.95 12.80
N TYR A 138 5.17 -14.28 13.39
CA TYR A 138 3.77 -14.59 13.20
C TYR A 138 3.28 -14.12 11.81
N ARG A 139 2.79 -15.06 10.99
CA ARG A 139 2.29 -14.78 9.63
C ARG A 139 0.84 -15.19 9.47
N GLY A 140 -0.02 -14.37 10.06
CA GLY A 140 -1.46 -14.56 10.04
C GLY A 140 -2.20 -13.22 10.08
N SER A 141 -3.53 -13.29 10.14
CA SER A 141 -4.39 -12.11 10.23
C SER A 141 -5.17 -12.18 11.54
N LEU A 142 -5.10 -11.13 12.35
CA LEU A 142 -5.79 -11.08 13.63
C LEU A 142 -7.04 -10.20 13.50
N THR A 143 -8.22 -10.83 13.51
CA THR A 143 -9.49 -10.10 13.55
C THR A 143 -10.00 -10.12 14.98
N ALA A 144 -9.79 -9.03 15.72
CA ALA A 144 -10.27 -8.91 17.09
C ALA A 144 -11.81 -9.02 17.15
N ARG A 145 -12.32 -9.91 18.01
CA ARG A 145 -13.77 -10.17 18.18
C ARG A 145 -14.26 -9.92 19.61
N GLU A 146 -13.36 -9.54 20.50
CA GLU A 146 -13.62 -9.46 21.93
C GLU A 146 -13.04 -8.16 22.49
N SER A 147 -13.54 -7.76 23.65
CA SER A 147 -13.07 -6.58 24.37
C SER A 147 -12.56 -6.98 25.74
N GLY A 148 -11.53 -6.30 26.21
CA GLY A 148 -11.13 -6.37 27.61
C GLY A 148 -12.09 -5.59 28.52
N GLU A 149 -11.78 -5.61 29.81
CA GLU A 149 -12.54 -4.92 30.86
C GLU A 149 -11.66 -3.85 31.53
N PRO A 150 -12.25 -2.86 32.22
CA PRO A 150 -11.49 -1.95 33.07
C PRO A 150 -10.63 -2.72 34.10
N GLY A 151 -9.32 -2.47 34.10
CA GLY A 151 -8.38 -3.17 34.98
C GLY A 151 -8.01 -4.60 34.54
N ASN A 152 -8.73 -5.17 33.59
CA ASN A 152 -8.48 -6.49 33.02
C ASN A 152 -8.54 -6.44 31.48
N PRO A 153 -7.56 -5.78 30.83
CA PRO A 153 -7.52 -5.66 29.37
C PRO A 153 -7.02 -6.94 28.69
N ILE A 154 -7.46 -7.16 27.44
CA ILE A 154 -6.78 -8.10 26.55
C ILE A 154 -5.41 -7.52 26.18
N ARG A 155 -4.37 -8.33 26.26
CA ARG A 155 -2.98 -7.93 25.98
C ARG A 155 -2.37 -8.80 24.92
N LEU A 156 -1.79 -8.20 23.90
CA LEU A 156 -0.87 -8.87 22.97
C LEU A 156 0.52 -8.34 23.29
N THR A 157 1.42 -9.21 23.71
CA THR A 157 2.72 -8.84 24.26
C THR A 157 3.77 -9.91 24.01
N SER A 158 4.98 -9.73 24.51
CA SER A 158 6.04 -10.74 24.53
C SER A 158 6.68 -10.82 25.93
N ASP A 159 7.23 -11.99 26.26
CA ASP A 159 7.99 -12.20 27.49
C ASP A 159 9.49 -12.17 27.15
N PRO A 160 10.29 -11.23 27.70
CA PRO A 160 11.72 -11.16 27.46
C PRO A 160 12.49 -12.42 27.84
N ALA A 161 11.96 -13.25 28.73
CA ALA A 161 12.56 -14.52 29.13
C ALA A 161 12.20 -15.69 28.18
N TRP A 162 11.31 -15.49 27.20
CA TRP A 162 10.86 -16.54 26.30
C TRP A 162 11.15 -16.25 24.81
N GLY A 163 12.20 -16.91 24.31
CA GLY A 163 12.72 -16.69 22.96
C GLY A 163 13.82 -15.62 22.93
N ALA A 164 14.27 -15.25 21.74
CA ALA A 164 15.33 -14.26 21.54
C ALA A 164 15.03 -13.41 20.30
N GLY A 165 15.36 -12.12 20.31
CA GLY A 165 15.00 -11.18 19.23
C GLY A 165 13.60 -10.57 19.42
N GLU A 166 13.04 -9.94 18.39
CA GLU A 166 11.72 -9.32 18.49
C GLU A 166 10.59 -10.33 18.25
N ALA A 167 9.45 -10.16 18.93
CA ALA A 167 8.22 -10.85 18.55
C ALA A 167 7.53 -10.02 17.47
N ALA A 168 7.39 -10.56 16.25
CA ALA A 168 6.94 -9.79 15.10
C ALA A 168 5.69 -10.41 14.46
N ILE A 169 4.69 -9.57 14.16
CA ILE A 169 3.57 -9.92 13.29
C ILE A 169 3.88 -9.32 11.92
N VAL A 170 4.03 -10.17 10.91
CA VAL A 170 4.55 -9.77 9.59
C VAL A 170 3.57 -10.15 8.49
N GLY A 171 3.09 -9.14 7.76
CA GLY A 171 2.20 -9.30 6.61
C GLY A 171 2.92 -9.65 5.30
N SER A 172 4.22 -9.99 5.34
CA SER A 172 5.01 -10.39 4.19
C SER A 172 5.34 -11.88 4.20
N VAL A 173 5.52 -12.44 3.00
CA VAL A 173 5.96 -13.82 2.80
C VAL A 173 7.43 -13.81 2.44
N ARG A 174 8.23 -14.63 3.13
CA ARG A 174 9.64 -14.82 2.76
C ARG A 174 9.70 -15.74 1.55
N ILE A 175 10.21 -15.21 0.43
CA ILE A 175 10.44 -15.99 -0.79
C ILE A 175 11.81 -16.66 -0.66
N THR A 176 11.86 -17.99 -0.67
CA THR A 176 13.09 -18.77 -0.51
C THR A 176 13.22 -19.83 -1.62
N GLY A 177 14.42 -19.99 -2.19
CA GLY A 177 14.68 -20.91 -3.29
C GLY A 177 13.95 -20.58 -4.58
N GLY A 178 13.92 -21.50 -5.55
CA GLY A 178 13.12 -21.41 -6.77
C GLY A 178 13.42 -20.22 -7.69
N TRP A 179 14.57 -19.58 -7.51
CA TRP A 179 15.04 -18.50 -8.37
C TRP A 179 15.80 -19.11 -9.55
N GLU A 180 15.41 -18.71 -10.75
CA GLU A 180 16.10 -19.08 -11.99
C GLU A 180 16.80 -17.86 -12.55
N ARG A 181 18.08 -18.03 -12.91
CA ARG A 181 18.84 -16.99 -13.61
C ARG A 181 18.52 -17.06 -15.11
N GLY A 182 18.30 -15.91 -15.72
CA GLY A 182 17.97 -15.78 -17.14
C GLY A 182 16.48 -15.55 -17.38
N ALA A 183 16.05 -14.30 -17.34
CA ALA A 183 14.71 -13.91 -17.74
C ALA A 183 14.52 -14.10 -19.25
N ARG A 184 13.37 -14.67 -19.64
CA ARG A 184 13.06 -15.04 -21.04
C ARG A 184 12.28 -13.97 -21.81
N HIS A 185 11.82 -12.92 -21.13
CA HIS A 185 11.03 -11.88 -21.77
C HIS A 185 11.94 -11.05 -22.68
N PRO A 186 11.62 -10.91 -23.99
CA PRO A 186 12.52 -10.28 -24.96
C PRO A 186 12.80 -8.81 -24.66
N ASP A 187 11.86 -8.12 -24.03
CA ASP A 187 11.98 -6.70 -23.69
C ASP A 187 12.74 -6.42 -22.39
N ILE A 188 13.15 -7.46 -21.64
CA ILE A 188 13.95 -7.25 -20.43
C ILE A 188 15.41 -7.01 -20.85
N PRO A 189 15.99 -5.85 -20.52
CA PRO A 189 17.40 -5.59 -20.79
C PRO A 189 18.27 -6.54 -19.96
N ALA A 190 19.41 -6.97 -20.54
CA ALA A 190 20.35 -7.88 -19.88
C ALA A 190 19.68 -9.12 -19.24
N GLY A 191 18.65 -9.69 -19.87
CA GLY A 191 17.84 -10.78 -19.28
C GLY A 191 18.63 -11.96 -18.71
N VAL A 192 19.82 -12.26 -19.25
CA VAL A 192 20.74 -13.30 -18.73
C VAL A 192 21.29 -13.02 -17.31
N GLU A 193 21.27 -11.77 -16.87
CA GLU A 193 21.70 -11.33 -15.54
C GLU A 193 20.56 -11.31 -14.53
N VAL A 194 19.32 -11.32 -15.02
CA VAL A 194 18.11 -11.21 -14.21
C VAL A 194 17.75 -12.55 -13.59
N TRP A 195 17.40 -12.52 -12.30
CA TRP A 195 16.82 -13.65 -11.60
C TRP A 195 15.30 -13.52 -11.56
N SER A 196 14.60 -14.60 -11.89
CA SER A 196 13.15 -14.64 -11.93
C SER A 196 12.59 -15.82 -11.12
N ARG A 197 11.37 -15.64 -10.62
CA ARG A 197 10.60 -16.70 -9.97
C ARG A 197 9.12 -16.45 -10.18
N GLU A 198 8.39 -17.52 -10.50
CA GLU A 198 6.94 -17.51 -10.53
C GLU A 198 6.35 -17.49 -9.11
N LEU A 199 5.35 -16.63 -8.91
CA LEU A 199 4.61 -16.49 -7.66
C LEU A 199 3.12 -16.70 -7.94
N ASP A 200 2.42 -17.29 -6.99
CA ASP A 200 0.96 -17.45 -7.01
C ASP A 200 0.22 -16.22 -6.44
N PHE A 201 0.95 -15.14 -6.17
CA PHE A 201 0.43 -13.84 -5.73
C PHE A 201 1.25 -12.70 -6.35
N LEU A 202 0.66 -11.49 -6.38
CA LEU A 202 1.29 -10.29 -6.92
C LEU A 202 1.76 -9.36 -5.78
N PRO A 203 3.06 -9.34 -5.41
CA PRO A 203 3.55 -8.42 -4.39
C PRO A 203 3.48 -6.98 -4.88
N ARG A 204 3.07 -6.05 -4.01
CA ARG A 204 3.12 -4.60 -4.28
C ARG A 204 4.46 -3.97 -3.92
N THR A 205 5.23 -4.63 -3.09
CA THR A 205 6.51 -4.18 -2.57
C THR A 205 7.40 -5.38 -2.35
N LEU A 206 8.69 -5.22 -2.63
CA LEU A 206 9.69 -6.26 -2.43
C LEU A 206 10.79 -5.72 -1.54
N TRP A 207 11.31 -6.58 -0.67
CA TRP A 207 12.43 -6.28 0.18
C TRP A 207 13.46 -7.39 0.08
N TRP A 208 14.72 -7.00 -0.09
CA TRP A 208 15.86 -7.88 -0.03
C TRP A 208 16.34 -8.02 1.41
N LEU A 209 16.55 -9.27 1.83
CA LEU A 209 17.11 -9.58 3.15
C LEU A 209 18.58 -9.95 2.98
N GLN A 210 19.47 -9.12 3.53
CA GLN A 210 20.91 -9.36 3.54
C GLN A 210 21.42 -9.42 4.99
N GLY A 211 21.49 -10.63 5.54
CA GLY A 211 21.71 -10.82 6.98
C GLY A 211 20.58 -10.15 7.77
N ASP A 212 20.95 -9.24 8.68
CA ASP A 212 20.01 -8.46 9.50
C ASP A 212 19.55 -7.17 8.81
N THR A 213 20.00 -6.90 7.58
CA THR A 213 19.61 -5.71 6.81
C THR A 213 18.40 -6.00 5.92
N VAL A 214 17.42 -5.12 5.98
CA VAL A 214 16.24 -5.13 5.09
C VAL A 214 16.34 -3.95 4.13
N VAL A 215 16.47 -4.22 2.85
CA VAL A 215 16.57 -3.20 1.80
C VAL A 215 15.32 -3.25 0.93
N ARG A 216 14.59 -2.14 0.81
CA ARG A 216 13.47 -2.08 -0.14
C ARG A 216 14.01 -2.12 -1.56
N LEU A 217 13.51 -3.05 -2.37
CA LEU A 217 13.77 -3.07 -3.80
C LEU A 217 12.75 -2.17 -4.50
N PRO A 218 13.19 -1.16 -5.28
CA PRO A 218 12.27 -0.38 -6.09
C PRO A 218 11.64 -1.28 -7.16
N LEU A 219 10.40 -0.98 -7.53
CA LEU A 219 9.80 -1.57 -8.72
C LEU A 219 10.47 -0.98 -9.96
N ALA A 220 10.58 -1.78 -11.01
CA ALA A 220 11.10 -1.35 -12.31
C ALA A 220 10.36 -0.09 -12.78
N ARG A 221 11.11 1.00 -12.97
CA ARG A 221 10.56 2.34 -13.16
C ARG A 221 11.43 3.22 -14.03
N MET A 222 10.82 4.23 -14.63
CA MET A 222 11.46 5.18 -15.52
C MET A 222 11.03 6.63 -15.19
N PRO A 223 11.95 7.53 -14.79
CA PRO A 223 13.38 7.27 -14.60
C PRO A 223 13.62 6.34 -13.40
N ASN A 224 14.79 5.69 -13.39
CA ASN A 224 15.25 4.98 -12.21
C ASN A 224 15.86 5.97 -11.19
N TRP A 225 14.99 6.70 -10.51
CA TRP A 225 15.34 7.75 -9.56
C TRP A 225 15.75 7.19 -8.20
N ARG A 226 16.45 8.00 -7.40
CA ARG A 226 16.78 7.73 -6.00
C ARG A 226 16.17 8.80 -5.10
N ILE A 227 15.96 8.46 -3.83
CA ILE A 227 15.61 9.45 -2.82
C ILE A 227 16.91 10.18 -2.47
N SER A 228 17.22 11.25 -3.20
CA SER A 228 18.36 12.14 -2.91
C SER A 228 18.00 13.23 -1.91
N ASP A 229 16.72 13.59 -1.83
CA ASP A 229 16.17 14.50 -0.83
C ASP A 229 15.04 13.80 -0.06
N PRO A 230 15.20 13.54 1.25
CA PRO A 230 14.15 12.91 2.06
C PRO A 230 12.92 13.81 2.26
N GLU A 231 13.06 15.13 2.12
CA GLU A 231 11.95 16.09 2.24
C GLU A 231 11.21 16.26 0.89
N ASP A 232 11.88 15.96 -0.22
CA ASP A 232 11.27 15.91 -1.56
C ASP A 232 11.62 14.62 -2.30
N ILE A 233 10.94 13.53 -1.94
CA ILE A 233 11.13 12.20 -2.54
C ILE A 233 10.88 12.15 -4.06
N LYS A 234 10.34 13.22 -4.64
CA LYS A 234 9.98 13.33 -6.06
C LYS A 234 10.96 14.22 -6.83
N SER A 235 12.02 14.72 -6.21
CA SER A 235 12.97 15.68 -6.80
C SER A 235 13.63 15.19 -8.11
N GLU A 236 13.79 13.88 -8.25
CA GLU A 236 14.37 13.23 -9.44
C GLU A 236 13.33 12.72 -10.46
N TRP A 237 12.04 13.01 -10.25
CA TRP A 237 11.00 12.65 -11.21
C TRP A 237 11.05 13.56 -12.45
N TRP A 238 10.52 13.06 -13.56
CA TRP A 238 10.37 13.86 -14.77
C TRP A 238 9.25 14.89 -14.60
N THR A 239 9.21 15.90 -15.47
CA THR A 239 8.26 17.02 -15.38
C THR A 239 7.66 17.34 -16.73
N TRP A 240 6.36 17.63 -16.77
CA TRP A 240 5.71 18.10 -17.99
C TRP A 240 6.20 19.49 -18.41
N ASP A 241 6.56 19.67 -19.68
CA ASP A 241 7.12 20.93 -20.19
C ASP A 241 6.16 21.76 -21.05
N TYR A 242 5.20 21.14 -21.75
CA TYR A 242 4.13 21.78 -22.52
C TYR A 242 4.56 22.94 -23.45
N PRO A 243 5.57 22.77 -24.34
CA PRO A 243 6.00 23.84 -25.24
C PRO A 243 4.91 24.19 -26.24
N GLY A 244 4.56 25.48 -26.33
CA GLY A 244 3.60 25.98 -27.31
C GLY A 244 2.14 25.55 -27.06
N SER A 245 1.84 24.91 -25.93
CA SER A 245 0.47 24.56 -25.54
C SER A 245 0.00 25.36 -24.33
N LYS A 246 -1.27 25.17 -23.95
CA LYS A 246 -1.75 25.63 -22.65
C LYS A 246 -0.93 24.96 -21.55
N SER A 247 -0.70 25.66 -20.44
CA SER A 247 0.01 25.14 -19.27
C SER A 247 -0.75 24.02 -18.53
N PHE A 248 -2.01 23.74 -18.91
CA PHE A 248 -2.87 22.69 -18.39
C PHE A 248 -4.01 22.42 -19.39
N ASP A 249 -4.87 21.43 -19.13
CA ASP A 249 -6.00 21.05 -20.00
C ASP A 249 -5.61 20.71 -21.44
N VAL A 250 -4.52 19.95 -21.55
CA VAL A 250 -4.08 19.38 -22.82
C VAL A 250 -4.63 17.96 -22.90
N PHE A 251 -5.34 17.66 -23.99
CA PHE A 251 -6.04 16.39 -24.17
C PHE A 251 -5.69 15.76 -25.52
N MET A 252 -5.90 14.45 -25.60
CA MET A 252 -5.88 13.70 -26.85
C MET A 252 -7.06 12.73 -26.92
N ARG A 253 -7.31 12.16 -28.09
CA ARG A 253 -8.15 10.97 -28.24
C ARG A 253 -7.28 9.77 -28.55
N ASN A 254 -7.51 8.65 -27.88
CA ASN A 254 -6.85 7.39 -28.23
C ASN A 254 -7.55 6.72 -29.43
N GLU A 255 -7.04 5.57 -29.86
CA GLU A 255 -7.57 4.78 -30.98
C GLU A 255 -9.03 4.32 -30.75
N ALA A 256 -9.43 4.14 -29.49
CA ALA A 256 -10.82 3.83 -29.12
C ALA A 256 -11.73 5.08 -29.06
N GLY A 257 -11.22 6.26 -29.45
CA GLY A 257 -11.96 7.53 -29.44
C GLY A 257 -12.13 8.17 -28.05
N ARG A 258 -11.56 7.57 -27.00
CA ARG A 258 -11.66 8.06 -25.62
C ARG A 258 -10.78 9.30 -25.41
N GLU A 259 -11.34 10.33 -24.79
CA GLU A 259 -10.60 11.52 -24.36
C GLU A 259 -9.68 11.18 -23.18
N LEU A 260 -8.40 11.54 -23.29
CA LEU A 260 -7.36 11.32 -22.30
C LEU A 260 -6.66 12.65 -21.99
N VAL A 261 -6.08 12.76 -20.79
CA VAL A 261 -5.07 13.80 -20.53
C VAL A 261 -3.86 13.50 -21.39
N LEU A 262 -3.31 14.52 -22.05
CA LEU A 262 -2.04 14.43 -22.75
C LEU A 262 -0.96 15.10 -21.90
N GLY A 263 -0.06 14.30 -21.32
CA GLY A 263 1.18 14.78 -20.72
C GLY A 263 2.24 14.95 -21.80
N ILE A 264 2.87 16.12 -21.89
CA ILE A 264 3.93 16.43 -22.87
C ILE A 264 5.24 16.64 -22.12
N ASP A 265 6.27 15.89 -22.52
CA ASP A 265 7.65 16.05 -22.06
C ASP A 265 8.58 15.79 -23.25
N THR A 266 9.07 16.87 -23.85
CA THR A 266 9.91 16.81 -25.05
C THR A 266 11.32 16.28 -24.80
N LYS A 267 11.74 16.21 -23.53
CA LYS A 267 13.07 15.75 -23.14
C LYS A 267 13.10 14.24 -22.93
N HIS A 268 12.08 13.67 -22.28
CA HIS A 268 12.11 12.28 -21.81
C HIS A 268 11.15 11.34 -22.55
N VAL A 269 10.11 11.85 -23.23
CA VAL A 269 9.19 11.04 -24.04
C VAL A 269 9.72 10.95 -25.49
N THR A 270 10.94 10.42 -25.64
CA THR A 270 11.66 10.35 -26.92
C THR A 270 11.76 8.95 -27.52
N GLY A 271 11.43 7.92 -26.74
CA GLY A 271 11.49 6.51 -27.14
C GLY A 271 10.34 6.06 -28.06
N PRO A 272 10.32 4.77 -28.43
CA PRO A 272 9.25 4.20 -29.22
C PRO A 272 7.95 4.06 -28.43
N ARG A 273 6.82 3.95 -29.13
CA ARG A 273 5.47 3.83 -28.54
C ARG A 273 5.40 2.73 -27.48
N GLU A 274 6.03 1.60 -27.75
CA GLU A 274 6.00 0.36 -26.98
C GLU A 274 6.67 0.51 -25.61
N LEU A 275 7.60 1.48 -25.49
CA LEU A 275 8.25 1.82 -24.23
C LEU A 275 7.25 2.44 -23.24
N TYR A 276 6.23 3.14 -23.73
CA TYR A 276 5.30 3.90 -22.90
C TYR A 276 3.91 3.27 -22.80
N LEU A 277 3.39 2.72 -23.90
CA LEU A 277 2.02 2.21 -23.94
C LEU A 277 1.85 1.02 -22.96
N GLY A 278 0.77 1.07 -22.18
CA GLY A 278 0.46 0.09 -21.15
C GLY A 278 1.24 0.24 -19.84
N ALA A 279 2.23 1.14 -19.77
CA ALA A 279 2.90 1.44 -18.52
C ALA A 279 1.94 2.07 -17.51
N ILE A 280 2.24 1.93 -16.22
CA ILE A 280 1.57 2.69 -15.17
C ILE A 280 2.28 4.03 -15.05
N ILE A 281 1.56 5.12 -15.23
CA ILE A 281 2.03 6.47 -14.93
C ILE A 281 1.56 6.91 -13.54
N TRP A 282 2.50 7.43 -12.77
CA TRP A 282 2.25 8.13 -11.52
C TRP A 282 2.51 9.62 -11.75
N ALA A 283 1.45 10.41 -11.88
CA ALA A 283 1.56 11.84 -12.17
C ALA A 283 0.94 12.68 -11.06
N GLU A 284 1.64 13.74 -10.65
CA GLU A 284 1.07 14.81 -9.84
C GLU A 284 -0.05 15.52 -10.59
N PHE A 285 -1.08 15.93 -9.84
CA PHE A 285 -2.16 16.77 -10.31
C PHE A 285 -2.41 17.90 -9.32
N GLY A 286 -3.27 18.86 -9.68
CA GLY A 286 -3.52 20.05 -8.88
C GLY A 286 -5.00 20.24 -8.52
N TRP A 287 -5.29 21.46 -8.05
CA TRP A 287 -6.56 21.98 -7.50
C TRP A 287 -6.73 21.80 -5.98
N VAL A 288 -6.71 20.56 -5.46
CA VAL A 288 -6.85 20.30 -4.01
C VAL A 288 -5.82 19.32 -3.46
N ASP A 289 -5.30 18.41 -4.31
CA ASP A 289 -4.43 17.32 -3.89
C ASP A 289 -3.26 17.21 -4.86
N GLY A 290 -2.07 16.96 -4.32
CA GLY A 290 -0.81 16.73 -5.04
C GLY A 290 -0.29 15.29 -4.94
N THR A 291 -1.12 14.39 -4.39
CA THR A 291 -0.82 12.96 -4.27
C THR A 291 -0.83 12.31 -5.65
N PRO A 292 0.28 11.75 -6.14
CA PRO A 292 0.29 11.07 -7.44
C PRO A 292 -0.69 9.91 -7.46
N TYR A 293 -1.38 9.73 -8.58
CA TYR A 293 -2.33 8.63 -8.75
C TYR A 293 -1.99 7.76 -9.96
N PRO A 294 -1.99 6.42 -9.83
CA PRO A 294 -1.57 5.51 -10.89
C PRO A 294 -2.62 5.44 -11.99
N SER A 295 -2.21 5.47 -13.26
CA SER A 295 -3.11 5.28 -14.40
C SER A 295 -2.37 4.61 -15.54
N TYR A 296 -3.08 3.88 -16.39
CA TYR A 296 -2.43 3.29 -17.57
C TYR A 296 -2.22 4.33 -18.66
N VAL A 297 -1.05 4.28 -19.29
CA VAL A 297 -0.79 4.98 -20.55
C VAL A 297 -1.56 4.27 -21.67
N GLN A 298 -2.49 5.01 -22.29
CA GLN A 298 -3.44 4.53 -23.29
C GLN A 298 -3.35 5.26 -24.63
N GLY A 299 -2.50 6.29 -24.72
CA GLY A 299 -2.23 7.02 -25.94
C GLY A 299 -0.77 7.42 -26.04
N PHE A 300 -0.28 7.60 -27.26
CA PHE A 300 1.06 8.07 -27.55
C PHE A 300 1.04 9.00 -28.77
N ASP A 301 1.69 10.15 -28.64
CA ASP A 301 1.84 11.15 -29.69
C ASP A 301 3.34 11.41 -29.91
N ALA A 302 3.91 10.77 -30.93
CA ALA A 302 5.35 10.80 -31.20
C ALA A 302 5.84 12.19 -31.66
N GLU A 303 4.97 12.96 -32.31
CA GLU A 303 5.25 14.31 -32.80
C GLU A 303 5.32 15.28 -31.63
N LYS A 304 4.32 15.23 -30.73
CA LYS A 304 4.29 16.08 -29.54
C LYS A 304 5.16 15.60 -28.40
N LYS A 305 5.74 14.39 -28.48
CA LYS A 305 6.45 13.76 -27.35
C LYS A 305 5.53 13.64 -26.14
N GLY A 306 4.35 13.08 -26.37
CA GLY A 306 3.29 13.03 -25.38
C GLY A 306 2.72 11.64 -25.14
N ILE A 307 2.25 11.42 -23.91
CA ILE A 307 1.56 10.21 -23.50
C ILE A 307 0.17 10.53 -22.96
N GLY A 308 -0.80 9.71 -23.37
CA GLY A 308 -2.21 9.84 -23.03
C GLY A 308 -2.58 8.94 -21.86
N PHE A 309 -3.25 9.47 -20.84
CA PHE A 309 -3.71 8.70 -19.67
C PHE A 309 -5.00 9.27 -19.06
N GLU A 310 -5.67 8.48 -18.22
CA GLU A 310 -6.90 8.89 -17.55
C GLU A 310 -6.64 9.73 -16.28
N GLY A 311 -7.64 10.52 -15.87
CA GLY A 311 -7.65 11.15 -14.55
C GLY A 311 -8.15 10.22 -13.43
N TYR A 312 -8.21 10.76 -12.20
CA TYR A 312 -8.45 10.03 -10.94
C TYR A 312 -9.83 9.33 -10.85
N LEU A 313 -10.80 9.65 -11.69
CA LEU A 313 -12.14 9.02 -11.67
C LEU A 313 -12.54 8.49 -13.05
N GLY A 314 -11.57 7.98 -13.81
CA GLY A 314 -11.80 7.47 -15.16
C GLY A 314 -12.12 8.54 -16.21
N SER A 315 -12.03 9.82 -15.83
CA SER A 315 -12.27 10.98 -16.71
C SER A 315 -10.99 11.78 -16.89
N ALA A 316 -10.65 12.13 -18.13
CA ALA A 316 -9.54 13.03 -18.43
C ALA A 316 -9.64 14.38 -17.70
N ARG A 317 -10.85 14.81 -17.35
CA ARG A 317 -11.11 16.11 -16.72
C ARG A 317 -11.13 16.05 -15.19
N SER A 318 -11.01 14.85 -14.61
CA SER A 318 -10.96 14.68 -13.15
C SER A 318 -9.63 15.09 -12.54
N ARG A 319 -8.60 15.38 -13.35
CA ARG A 319 -7.32 15.94 -12.91
C ARG A 319 -6.99 17.19 -13.70
N ARG A 320 -6.38 18.16 -13.02
CA ARG A 320 -5.64 19.24 -13.67
C ARG A 320 -4.17 18.86 -13.65
N ILE A 321 -3.66 18.35 -14.77
CA ILE A 321 -2.22 18.20 -14.99
C ILE A 321 -1.72 19.52 -15.55
N ALA A 322 -0.74 20.11 -14.85
CA ALA A 322 -0.14 21.37 -15.24
C ALA A 322 1.34 21.18 -15.59
N ARG A 323 1.89 22.16 -16.31
CA ARG A 323 3.33 22.29 -16.52
C ARG A 323 4.05 22.20 -15.16
N HIS A 324 5.20 21.54 -15.15
CA HIS A 324 6.03 21.28 -13.98
C HIS A 324 5.48 20.30 -12.94
N HIS A 325 4.24 19.79 -13.09
CA HIS A 325 3.86 18.61 -12.33
C HIS A 325 4.79 17.45 -12.69
N ARG A 326 5.15 16.68 -11.65
CA ARG A 326 6.10 15.59 -11.78
C ARG A 326 5.42 14.28 -12.10
N TYR A 327 6.17 13.39 -12.74
CA TYR A 327 5.71 12.05 -13.03
C TYR A 327 6.85 11.05 -13.14
N TYR A 328 6.49 9.78 -13.05
CA TYR A 328 7.34 8.67 -13.46
C TYR A 328 6.48 7.51 -13.98
N LEU A 329 7.12 6.57 -14.65
CA LEU A 329 6.49 5.40 -15.26
C LEU A 329 6.95 4.12 -14.54
N GLU A 330 6.08 3.12 -14.49
CA GLU A 330 6.27 1.85 -13.80
C GLU A 330 5.67 0.70 -14.62
N ASP A 331 5.94 -0.54 -14.21
CA ASP A 331 5.26 -1.75 -14.69
C ASP A 331 5.51 -2.08 -16.18
N LYS A 332 6.77 -1.97 -16.61
CA LYS A 332 7.24 -2.43 -17.93
C LYS A 332 8.53 -3.23 -17.81
N PRO A 333 8.70 -4.33 -18.57
CA PRO A 333 9.93 -5.11 -18.59
C PRO A 333 11.15 -4.30 -19.04
N GLN A 334 10.94 -3.32 -19.93
CA GLN A 334 11.98 -2.40 -20.41
C GLN A 334 12.59 -1.54 -19.30
N TYR A 335 11.91 -1.38 -18.15
CA TYR A 335 12.35 -0.50 -17.06
C TYR A 335 13.16 -1.22 -15.99
N LEU A 336 13.43 -2.52 -16.18
CA LEU A 336 14.29 -3.26 -15.26
C LEU A 336 15.74 -2.84 -15.47
N ASP A 337 16.44 -2.50 -14.40
CA ASP A 337 17.81 -1.97 -14.42
C ASP A 337 18.83 -2.89 -13.75
#